data_AF-A0A848KGJ5-F1
#
_entry.id   AF-A0A848KGJ5-F1
#
_cell.length_a   1.000
_cell.length_b   1.000
_cell.length_c   1.000
_cell.angle_alpha   90.00
_cell.angle_beta   90.00
_cell.angle_gamma   90.00
#
_symmetry.space_group_name_H-M   'P 1'
#
loop_
_entity.id
_entity.type
_entity.pdbx_description
1 polymer ?
#
loop_
_entity_poly.entity_id
_entity_poly.type
_entity_poly.pdbx_seq_one_letter_code
_entity_poly.pdbx_strand_id
1 'polypeptide(L)'
;MPKFLGPVAGFGVTFSTMFKKPMTEFYPEEKTPTAARYHGRHQLNRHPDGLEKCIGCELCAWACPADAIYVEGSDNTETERFSPGERYGSVYQINYLRCIGCGLCIEACPTRALTMTNDYELADDNRADLIYGKDKLLAPLGPGMVAPPHDMAPGTTDEDYYRGNVSGPADSGLRSGGSAATGATREEAATKGPRMDSNVSGTE
;
A
#
# COMPACT_ATOMS: atom_id res chain seq x y z
N MET A 1 45.41 28.24 29.67
CA MET A 1 45.86 26.99 29.00
C MET A 1 46.53 27.37 27.68
N PRO A 2 47.72 26.83 27.37
CA PRO A 2 48.42 27.17 26.14
C PRO A 2 47.59 26.76 24.91
N LYS A 3 47.42 27.68 23.95
CA LYS A 3 46.58 27.53 22.72
C LYS A 3 46.90 26.29 21.86
N PHE A 4 48.06 25.66 22.06
CA PHE A 4 48.51 24.48 21.32
C PHE A 4 47.92 23.14 21.83
N LEU A 5 47.40 23.08 23.06
CA LEU A 5 46.81 21.85 23.61
C LEU A 5 45.43 21.51 23.00
N GLY A 6 44.73 22.51 22.44
CA GLY A 6 43.42 22.30 21.80
C GLY A 6 43.49 21.41 20.55
N PRO A 7 44.36 21.73 19.56
CA PRO A 7 44.53 20.90 18.36
C PRO A 7 44.94 19.45 18.67
N VAL A 8 45.87 19.25 19.60
CA VAL A 8 46.34 17.90 20.01
C VAL A 8 45.21 17.09 20.65
N ALA A 9 44.41 17.71 21.52
CA ALA A 9 43.24 17.07 22.11
C ALA A 9 42.20 16.67 21.04
N GLY A 10 42.01 17.51 20.01
CA GLY A 10 41.15 17.20 18.86
C GLY A 10 41.60 15.96 18.09
N PHE A 11 42.89 15.87 17.75
CA PHE A 11 43.46 14.68 17.12
C PHE A 11 43.32 13.42 17.99
N GLY A 12 43.43 13.56 19.32
CA GLY A 12 43.19 12.46 20.26
C GLY A 12 41.77 11.90 20.19
N VAL A 13 40.76 12.76 20.05
CA VAL A 13 39.35 12.33 19.87
C VAL A 13 39.17 11.62 18.53
N THR A 14 39.74 12.15 17.44
CA THR A 14 39.68 11.51 16.12
C THR A 14 40.33 10.13 16.14
N PHE A 15 41.55 10.03 16.68
CA PHE A 15 42.26 8.76 16.80
C PHE A 15 41.50 7.74 17.66
N SER A 16 40.94 8.16 18.80
CA SER A 16 40.07 7.31 19.63
C SER A 16 38.81 6.84 18.89
N THR A 17 38.26 7.68 18.01
CA THR A 17 37.04 7.37 17.26
C THR A 17 37.29 6.36 16.13
N MET A 18 38.48 6.33 15.52
CA MET A 18 38.82 5.34 14.46
C MET A 18 38.68 3.88 14.91
N PHE A 19 38.90 3.60 16.20
CA PHE A 19 38.80 2.25 16.76
C PHE A 19 37.40 1.90 17.29
N LYS A 20 36.44 2.83 17.25
CA LYS A 20 35.05 2.54 17.63
C LYS A 20 34.31 1.85 16.49
N LYS A 21 33.36 0.99 16.81
CA LYS A 21 32.46 0.39 15.81
C LYS A 21 31.69 1.51 15.09
N PRO A 22 31.64 1.53 13.74
CA PRO A 22 30.87 2.52 13.01
C PRO A 22 29.38 2.37 13.35
N MET A 23 28.72 3.50 13.60
CA MET A 23 27.27 3.56 13.78
C MET A 23 26.65 3.79 12.40
N THR A 24 26.59 2.71 11.62
CA THR A 24 26.09 2.69 10.25
C THR A 24 25.10 1.55 10.10
N GLU A 25 24.06 1.77 9.29
CA GLU A 25 23.11 0.75 8.87
C GLU A 25 23.48 0.30 7.45
N PHE A 26 23.46 -1.00 7.19
CA PHE A 26 23.89 -1.56 5.90
C PHE A 26 22.70 -1.74 4.96
N TYR A 27 22.11 -0.61 4.53
CA TYR A 27 21.01 -0.60 3.56
C TYR A 27 21.55 -0.78 2.13
N PRO A 28 20.92 -1.61 1.27
CA PRO A 28 19.59 -2.25 1.39
C PRO A 28 19.56 -3.64 2.04
N GLU A 29 20.69 -4.24 2.39
CA GLU A 29 20.78 -5.63 2.86
C GLU A 29 20.18 -5.82 4.27
N GLU A 30 20.39 -4.85 5.17
CA GLU A 30 19.85 -4.81 6.53
C GLU A 30 18.92 -3.60 6.69
N LYS A 31 17.62 -3.82 6.57
CA LYS A 31 16.60 -2.77 6.76
C LYS A 31 16.25 -2.61 8.23
N THR A 32 16.41 -1.40 8.75
CA THR A 32 15.91 -1.05 10.08
C THR A 32 14.38 -0.93 10.04
N PRO A 33 13.66 -1.53 11.01
CA PRO A 33 12.21 -1.38 11.08
C PRO A 33 11.84 0.07 11.33
N THR A 34 10.94 0.60 10.50
CA THR A 34 10.38 1.94 10.69
C THR A 34 9.44 1.96 11.90
N ALA A 35 9.21 3.15 12.47
CA ALA A 35 8.31 3.31 13.61
C ALA A 35 6.89 2.84 13.29
N ALA A 36 6.15 2.35 14.29
CA ALA A 36 4.80 1.78 14.09
C ALA A 36 3.76 2.77 13.51
N ARG A 37 3.98 4.08 13.60
CA ARG A 37 3.13 5.15 13.04
C ARG A 37 3.86 5.96 11.98
N TYR A 38 4.76 5.32 11.23
CA TYR A 38 5.46 5.97 10.13
C TYR A 38 4.48 6.35 9.00
N HIS A 39 4.73 7.49 8.36
CA HIS A 39 3.93 7.99 7.26
C HIS A 39 4.56 7.60 5.91
N GLY A 40 4.37 6.34 5.50
CA GLY A 40 4.87 5.83 4.22
C GLY A 40 3.82 5.86 3.11
N ARG A 41 3.84 4.84 2.25
CA ARG A 41 2.90 4.66 1.14
C ARG A 41 1.45 4.60 1.63
N HIS A 42 0.55 5.21 0.88
CA HIS A 42 -0.89 5.12 1.17
C HIS A 42 -1.45 3.77 0.69
N GLN A 43 -2.39 3.22 1.45
CA GLN A 43 -3.11 1.99 1.12
C GLN A 43 -4.61 2.15 1.40
N LEU A 44 -5.44 1.73 0.44
CA LEU A 44 -6.89 1.61 0.56
C LEU A 44 -7.24 0.21 1.06
N ASN A 45 -7.83 0.14 2.25
CA ASN A 45 -8.12 -1.12 2.90
C ASN A 45 -9.49 -1.68 2.51
N ARG A 46 -9.61 -3.00 2.72
CA ARG A 46 -10.83 -3.77 2.52
C ARG A 46 -11.45 -4.17 3.86
N HIS A 47 -12.73 -4.50 3.82
CA HIS A 47 -13.43 -5.21 4.87
C HIS A 47 -13.06 -6.71 4.87
N PRO A 48 -13.38 -7.46 5.94
CA PRO A 48 -13.02 -8.88 6.06
C PRO A 48 -13.58 -9.81 4.97
N ASP A 49 -14.64 -9.40 4.28
CA ASP A 49 -15.27 -10.11 3.18
C ASP A 49 -14.64 -9.80 1.81
N GLY A 50 -13.93 -8.68 1.69
CA GLY A 50 -13.26 -8.24 0.46
C GLY A 50 -13.79 -6.93 -0.12
N LEU A 51 -14.95 -6.44 0.35
CA LEU A 51 -15.49 -5.13 -0.03
C LEU A 51 -14.52 -4.02 0.34
N GLU A 52 -14.49 -2.97 -0.47
CA GLU A 52 -13.67 -1.80 -0.20
C GLU A 52 -14.27 -0.95 0.91
N LYS A 53 -13.43 -0.39 1.78
CA LYS A 53 -13.87 0.57 2.80
C LYS A 53 -14.15 1.96 2.22
N CYS A 54 -13.62 2.26 1.04
CA CYS A 54 -13.72 3.60 0.45
C CYS A 54 -15.10 3.80 -0.18
N ILE A 55 -15.85 4.78 0.31
CA ILE A 55 -17.18 5.13 -0.18
C ILE A 55 -17.19 6.26 -1.21
N GLY A 56 -16.02 6.77 -1.62
CA GLY A 56 -15.93 7.86 -2.59
C GLY A 56 -16.53 9.19 -2.08
N CYS A 57 -16.38 9.50 -0.78
CA CYS A 57 -16.90 10.74 -0.19
C CYS A 57 -16.04 12.00 -0.43
N GLU A 58 -14.87 11.84 -1.06
CA GLU A 58 -13.97 12.94 -1.48
C GLU A 58 -13.38 13.81 -0.33
N LEU A 59 -13.71 13.53 0.94
CA LEU A 59 -13.20 14.27 2.10
C LEU A 59 -11.67 14.24 2.22
N CYS A 60 -11.02 13.13 1.83
CA CYS A 60 -9.56 13.03 1.84
C CYS A 60 -8.90 13.95 0.81
N ALA A 61 -9.55 14.18 -0.34
CA ALA A 61 -9.08 15.12 -1.35
C ALA A 61 -9.25 16.56 -0.85
N TRP A 62 -10.41 16.87 -0.26
CA TRP A 62 -10.67 18.19 0.33
C TRP A 62 -9.72 18.53 1.49
N ALA A 63 -9.39 17.55 2.33
CA ALA A 63 -8.46 17.73 3.45
C ALA A 63 -6.98 17.80 3.01
N CYS A 64 -6.67 17.53 1.74
CA CYS A 64 -5.29 17.47 1.27
C CYS A 64 -4.71 18.89 1.10
N PRO A 65 -3.70 19.31 1.89
CA PRO A 65 -3.14 20.67 1.78
C PRO A 65 -2.32 20.89 0.51
N ALA A 66 -2.02 19.83 -0.25
CA ALA A 66 -1.18 19.85 -1.44
C ALA A 66 -1.95 19.51 -2.73
N ASP A 67 -3.28 19.35 -2.67
CA ASP A 67 -4.13 18.95 -3.80
C ASP A 67 -3.53 17.77 -4.60
N ALA A 68 -3.12 16.73 -3.85
CA ALA A 68 -2.44 15.56 -4.39
C ALA A 68 -3.38 14.40 -4.71
N ILE A 69 -4.64 14.45 -4.28
CA ILE A 69 -5.59 13.34 -4.37
C ILE A 69 -6.73 13.75 -5.31
N TYR A 70 -7.06 12.86 -6.26
CA TYR A 70 -8.27 12.95 -7.07
C TYR A 70 -9.17 11.76 -6.75
N VAL A 71 -10.45 12.03 -6.47
CA VAL A 71 -11.44 11.02 -6.15
C VAL A 71 -12.71 11.31 -6.93
N GLU A 72 -13.29 10.28 -7.52
CA GLU A 72 -14.60 10.31 -8.15
C GLU A 72 -15.46 9.21 -7.52
N GLY A 73 -16.58 9.59 -6.93
CA GLY A 73 -17.55 8.64 -6.38
C GLY A 73 -18.58 8.19 -7.42
N SER A 74 -18.94 6.91 -7.42
CA SER A 74 -20.03 6.36 -8.22
C SER A 74 -20.97 5.52 -7.35
N ASP A 75 -22.18 5.30 -7.83
CA ASP A 75 -23.21 4.58 -7.07
C ASP A 75 -23.02 3.06 -7.25
N ASN A 76 -23.16 2.30 -6.16
CA ASN A 76 -23.24 0.84 -6.21
C ASN A 76 -24.58 0.43 -6.83
N THR A 77 -24.57 -0.66 -7.59
CA THR A 77 -25.79 -1.32 -8.06
C THR A 77 -25.91 -2.71 -7.44
N GLU A 78 -27.06 -3.36 -7.61
CA GLU A 78 -27.26 -4.76 -7.15
C GLU A 78 -26.26 -5.73 -7.80
N THR A 79 -25.80 -5.43 -9.03
CA THR A 79 -24.86 -6.27 -9.76
C THR A 79 -23.40 -5.83 -9.61
N GLU A 80 -23.16 -4.56 -9.28
CA GLU A 80 -21.83 -3.95 -9.21
C GLU A 80 -21.66 -3.22 -7.87
N ARG A 81 -21.44 -4.01 -6.82
CA ARG A 81 -21.20 -3.52 -5.46
C ARG A 81 -19.74 -3.67 -5.07
N PHE A 82 -19.08 -2.53 -4.82
CA PHE A 82 -17.67 -2.48 -4.41
C PHE A 82 -17.48 -2.10 -2.95
N SER A 83 -18.49 -1.50 -2.32
CA SER A 83 -18.50 -1.09 -0.92
C SER A 83 -19.84 -1.45 -0.25
N PRO A 84 -19.93 -1.48 1.08
CA PRO A 84 -21.17 -1.82 1.79
C PRO A 84 -22.26 -0.73 1.76
N GLY A 85 -22.02 0.43 1.14
CA GLY A 85 -22.98 1.55 1.08
C GLY A 85 -23.66 1.72 -0.28
N GLU A 86 -24.29 2.87 -0.48
CA GLU A 86 -24.83 3.30 -1.78
C GLU A 86 -23.75 3.77 -2.77
N ARG A 87 -22.55 4.10 -2.29
CA ARG A 87 -21.47 4.70 -3.10
C ARG A 87 -20.11 4.06 -2.87
N TYR A 88 -19.26 4.09 -3.89
CA TYR A 88 -17.87 3.67 -3.86
C TYR A 88 -16.98 4.66 -4.61
N GLY A 89 -15.66 4.63 -4.36
CA GLY A 89 -14.71 5.42 -5.14
C GLY A 89 -14.40 4.73 -6.47
N SER A 90 -14.99 5.19 -7.58
CA SER A 90 -14.74 4.60 -8.92
C SER A 90 -13.34 4.96 -9.42
N VAL A 91 -12.96 6.23 -9.27
CA VAL A 91 -11.60 6.71 -9.52
C VAL A 91 -10.98 7.14 -8.19
N TYR A 92 -9.77 6.68 -7.93
CA TYR A 92 -8.97 7.14 -6.82
C TYR A 92 -7.52 7.26 -7.28
N GLN A 93 -6.93 8.44 -7.15
CA GLN A 93 -5.55 8.68 -7.54
C GLN A 93 -4.81 9.51 -6.50
N ILE A 94 -3.54 9.17 -6.25
CA ILE A 94 -2.64 9.97 -5.42
C ILE A 94 -1.39 10.28 -6.24
N ASN A 95 -1.08 11.56 -6.37
CA ASN A 95 0.16 12.04 -6.96
C ASN A 95 1.26 12.14 -5.89
N TYR A 96 2.19 11.18 -5.89
CA TYR A 96 3.29 11.12 -4.92
C TYR A 96 4.34 12.22 -5.12
N LEU A 97 4.35 12.91 -6.26
CA LEU A 97 5.20 14.09 -6.48
C LEU A 97 4.64 15.37 -5.86
N ARG A 98 3.36 15.37 -5.47
CA ARG A 98 2.71 16.47 -4.73
C ARG A 98 2.48 16.15 -3.27
N CYS A 99 2.26 14.88 -2.95
CA CYS A 99 1.99 14.45 -1.58
C CYS A 99 3.13 14.83 -0.64
N ILE A 100 2.79 15.46 0.49
CA ILE A 100 3.76 15.88 1.53
C ILE A 100 3.77 14.94 2.75
N GLY A 101 3.08 13.80 2.70
CA GLY A 101 3.08 12.80 3.79
C GLY A 101 2.48 13.28 5.12
N CYS A 102 1.57 14.27 5.10
CA CYS A 102 1.06 14.89 6.32
C CYS A 102 0.10 14.02 7.15
N GLY A 103 -0.66 13.10 6.52
CA GLY A 103 -1.62 12.22 7.19
C GLY A 103 -3.03 12.80 7.38
N LEU A 104 -3.30 14.05 6.99
CA LEU A 104 -4.63 14.67 7.14
C LEU A 104 -5.75 13.92 6.38
N CYS A 105 -5.42 13.28 5.26
CA CYS A 105 -6.36 12.45 4.50
C CYS A 105 -6.84 11.21 5.29
N ILE A 106 -6.03 10.70 6.22
CA ILE A 106 -6.37 9.57 7.08
C ILE A 106 -7.31 10.03 8.20
N GLU A 107 -6.99 11.16 8.84
CA GLU A 107 -7.81 11.73 9.90
C GLU A 107 -9.19 12.17 9.39
N ALA A 108 -9.24 12.71 8.18
CA ALA A 108 -10.48 13.11 7.53
C ALA A 108 -11.34 11.93 7.04
N CYS A 109 -10.78 10.72 6.92
CA CYS A 109 -11.49 9.59 6.34
C CYS A 109 -12.51 8.99 7.33
N PRO A 110 -13.83 9.12 7.08
CA PRO A 110 -14.86 8.69 8.04
C PRO A 110 -14.93 7.17 8.20
N THR A 111 -14.61 6.43 7.12
CA THR A 111 -14.67 4.95 7.10
C THR A 111 -13.31 4.30 7.42
N ARG A 112 -12.27 5.10 7.70
CA ARG A 112 -10.89 4.64 7.86
C ARG A 112 -10.42 3.72 6.73
N ALA A 113 -10.82 4.05 5.50
CA ALA A 113 -10.44 3.32 4.30
C ALA A 113 -8.97 3.51 3.95
N LEU A 114 -8.48 4.74 4.06
CA LEU A 114 -7.11 5.09 3.73
C LEU A 114 -6.21 5.00 4.97
N THR A 115 -5.08 4.32 4.84
CA THR A 115 -4.02 4.27 5.87
C THR A 115 -2.66 4.50 5.23
N MET A 116 -1.67 4.86 6.04
CA MET A 116 -0.26 4.87 5.61
C MET A 116 0.41 3.58 6.09
N THR A 117 1.16 2.95 5.19
CA THR A 117 2.02 1.80 5.47
C THR A 117 3.40 2.29 5.88
N ASN A 118 4.26 1.31 6.16
CA ASN A 118 5.65 1.53 6.51
C ASN A 118 6.60 1.48 5.29
N ASP A 119 6.03 1.38 4.08
CA ASP A 119 6.80 1.34 2.83
C ASP A 119 7.27 2.75 2.43
N TYR A 120 8.57 2.91 2.23
CA TYR A 120 9.20 4.19 1.87
C TYR A 120 9.98 4.14 0.53
N GLU A 121 10.16 2.96 -0.04
CA GLU A 121 10.88 2.74 -1.31
C GLU A 121 9.98 3.02 -2.51
N LEU A 122 9.61 4.29 -2.71
CA LEU A 122 8.68 4.73 -3.77
C LEU A 122 9.39 5.45 -4.93
N ALA A 123 10.72 5.40 -4.99
CA ALA A 123 11.47 6.05 -6.05
C ALA A 123 11.19 5.38 -7.41
N ASP A 124 10.95 6.21 -8.43
CA ASP A 124 10.68 5.78 -9.80
C ASP A 124 11.35 6.77 -10.77
N ASP A 125 11.57 6.37 -12.02
CA ASP A 125 12.28 7.16 -13.04
C ASP A 125 11.35 8.00 -13.92
N ASN A 126 10.05 7.71 -13.90
CA ASN A 126 9.04 8.39 -14.69
C ASN A 126 7.99 9.09 -13.82
N ARG A 127 7.65 10.33 -14.22
CA ARG A 127 6.66 11.16 -13.55
C ARG A 127 5.27 10.52 -13.51
N ALA A 128 4.87 9.86 -14.60
CA ALA A 128 3.53 9.30 -14.72
C ALA A 128 3.32 8.11 -13.76
N ASP A 129 4.38 7.33 -13.50
CA ASP A 129 4.30 6.13 -12.66
C ASP A 129 4.11 6.44 -11.17
N LEU A 130 4.49 7.65 -10.75
CA LEU A 130 4.28 8.20 -9.40
C LEU A 130 2.88 8.79 -9.17
N ILE A 131 1.98 8.66 -10.15
CA ILE A 131 0.54 8.90 -9.98
C ILE A 131 -0.10 7.54 -9.76
N TYR A 132 -0.33 7.19 -8.51
CA TYR A 132 -0.88 5.87 -8.17
C TYR A 132 -2.38 5.89 -8.30
N GLY A 133 -2.91 5.03 -9.16
CA GLY A 133 -4.33 4.76 -9.26
C GLY A 133 -4.84 3.82 -8.16
N LYS A 134 -6.15 3.61 -8.16
CA LYS A 134 -6.87 2.75 -7.22
C LYS A 134 -6.30 1.32 -7.21
N ASP A 135 -5.91 0.82 -8.37
CA ASP A 135 -5.27 -0.47 -8.59
C ASP A 135 -3.96 -0.65 -7.80
N LYS A 136 -3.11 0.39 -7.74
CA LYS A 136 -1.85 0.38 -6.99
C LYS A 136 -2.03 0.66 -5.49
N LEU A 137 -3.16 1.26 -5.10
CA LEU A 137 -3.44 1.67 -3.72
C LEU A 137 -4.24 0.62 -2.94
N LEU A 138 -5.03 -0.21 -3.61
CA LEU A 138 -5.86 -1.21 -2.95
C LEU A 138 -5.01 -2.28 -2.25
N ALA A 139 -5.40 -2.59 -1.02
CA ALA A 139 -4.87 -3.71 -0.29
C ALA A 139 -5.13 -5.02 -1.07
N PRO A 140 -4.14 -5.93 -1.11
CA PRO A 140 -4.33 -7.24 -1.72
C PRO A 140 -5.42 -8.03 -0.97
N LEU A 141 -6.11 -8.92 -1.68
CA LEU A 141 -7.11 -9.80 -1.08
C LEU A 141 -6.42 -10.81 -0.16
N GLY A 142 -6.89 -10.88 1.08
CA GLY A 142 -6.43 -11.87 2.05
C GLY A 142 -7.06 -13.25 1.81
N PRO A 143 -6.54 -14.31 2.46
CA PRO A 143 -7.13 -15.65 2.38
C PRO A 143 -8.60 -15.64 2.80
N GLY A 144 -9.47 -16.13 1.91
CA GLY A 144 -10.92 -16.19 2.12
C GLY A 144 -11.69 -14.98 1.61
N MET A 145 -11.07 -13.81 1.37
CA MET A 145 -11.79 -12.66 0.82
C MET A 145 -12.26 -12.92 -0.62
N VAL A 146 -13.44 -12.39 -0.95
CA VAL A 146 -13.99 -12.42 -2.32
C VAL A 146 -13.63 -11.11 -3.02
N ALA A 147 -13.21 -11.19 -4.28
CA ALA A 147 -12.95 -9.98 -5.06
C ALA A 147 -14.28 -9.27 -5.37
N PRO A 148 -14.43 -7.97 -5.09
CA PRO A 148 -15.57 -7.21 -5.57
C PRO A 148 -15.61 -7.18 -7.12
N PRO A 149 -16.81 -7.11 -7.73
CA PRO A 149 -18.10 -6.85 -7.09
C PRO A 149 -18.75 -8.09 -6.44
N HIS A 150 -19.36 -7.92 -5.27
CA HIS A 150 -20.21 -8.92 -4.63
C HIS A 150 -21.18 -8.28 -3.61
N ASP A 151 -22.22 -9.01 -3.24
CA ASP A 151 -23.20 -8.56 -2.24
C ASP A 151 -22.59 -8.46 -0.84
N MET A 152 -23.24 -7.65 0.01
CA MET A 152 -22.92 -7.62 1.44
C MET A 152 -23.16 -8.97 2.10
N ALA A 153 -22.52 -9.18 3.25
CA ALA A 153 -22.73 -10.37 4.04
C ALA A 153 -24.22 -10.55 4.40
N PRO A 154 -24.77 -11.77 4.27
CA PRO A 154 -26.18 -12.02 4.51
C PRO A 154 -26.65 -11.53 5.88
N GLY A 155 -27.73 -10.74 5.89
CA GLY A 155 -28.34 -10.22 7.12
C GLY A 155 -27.57 -9.09 7.79
N THR A 156 -26.56 -8.52 7.14
CA THR A 156 -25.82 -7.34 7.64
C THR A 156 -26.33 -6.05 7.02
N THR A 157 -26.11 -4.95 7.73
CA THR A 157 -26.36 -3.58 7.26
C THR A 157 -25.05 -2.85 6.99
N ASP A 158 -25.10 -1.73 6.27
CA ASP A 158 -23.94 -0.85 6.07
C ASP A 158 -23.35 -0.36 7.40
N GLU A 159 -24.18 -0.07 8.40
CA GLU A 159 -23.73 0.25 9.76
C GLU A 159 -22.86 -0.84 10.39
N ASP A 160 -23.19 -2.12 10.16
CA ASP A 160 -22.42 -3.25 10.70
C ASP A 160 -21.00 -3.26 10.14
N TYR A 161 -20.83 -2.90 8.87
CA TYR A 161 -19.51 -2.75 8.25
C TYR A 161 -18.70 -1.64 8.89
N TYR A 162 -19.30 -0.46 9.11
CA TYR A 162 -18.58 0.70 9.68
C TYR A 162 -18.27 0.54 11.17
N ARG A 163 -19.06 -0.26 11.89
CA ARG A 163 -18.78 -0.64 13.29
C ARG A 163 -17.79 -1.79 13.42
N GLY A 164 -17.51 -2.51 12.32
CA GLY A 164 -16.60 -3.65 12.30
C GLY A 164 -17.21 -4.95 12.79
N ASN A 165 -18.54 -5.09 12.71
CA ASN A 165 -19.29 -6.27 13.16
C ASN A 165 -19.35 -7.39 12.11
N VAL A 166 -18.85 -7.16 10.89
CA VAL A 166 -18.84 -8.15 9.80
C VAL A 166 -17.62 -9.06 9.93
N SER A 167 -17.85 -10.37 10.06
CA SER A 167 -16.80 -11.38 10.20
C SER A 167 -16.64 -12.21 8.93
N GLY A 168 -15.46 -12.12 8.30
CA GLY A 168 -15.01 -13.03 7.24
C GLY A 168 -15.91 -13.09 6.01
N PRO A 169 -15.53 -13.87 4.99
CA PRO A 169 -16.28 -13.92 3.76
C PRO A 169 -17.65 -14.52 4.00
N ALA A 170 -18.67 -13.80 3.57
CA ALA A 170 -19.98 -14.34 3.36
C ALA A 170 -19.85 -15.63 2.54
N ASP A 171 -20.47 -16.71 3.01
CA ASP A 171 -21.06 -17.67 2.07
C ASP A 171 -21.99 -16.83 1.18
N SER A 172 -21.43 -16.35 0.08
CA SER A 172 -22.19 -15.72 -0.98
C SER A 172 -23.06 -16.83 -1.54
N GLY A 173 -24.29 -16.91 -1.04
CA GLY A 173 -25.31 -17.81 -1.55
C GLY A 173 -25.39 -17.63 -3.05
N LEU A 174 -24.77 -18.55 -3.79
CA LEU A 174 -24.81 -18.59 -5.25
C LEU A 174 -26.27 -18.58 -5.68
N ARG A 175 -26.71 -17.49 -6.31
CA ARG A 175 -27.79 -17.53 -7.29
C ARG A 175 -27.15 -17.54 -8.68
N SER A 176 -27.34 -18.68 -9.33
CA SER A 176 -26.67 -19.17 -10.53
C SER A 176 -27.23 -18.57 -11.83
N GLY A 177 -26.37 -18.49 -12.86
CA GLY A 177 -26.73 -18.33 -14.27
C GLY A 177 -25.53 -18.68 -15.15
N GLY A 178 -25.43 -19.94 -15.58
CA GLY A 178 -24.19 -20.54 -16.07
C GLY A 178 -23.78 -20.23 -17.52
N SER A 179 -22.51 -20.51 -17.81
CA SER A 179 -22.12 -21.32 -18.97
C SER A 179 -20.76 -21.96 -18.68
N ALA A 180 -20.75 -23.29 -18.76
CA ALA A 180 -19.57 -24.12 -18.59
C ALA A 180 -18.66 -24.00 -19.82
N ALA A 181 -17.36 -23.81 -19.57
CA ALA A 181 -16.31 -24.21 -20.49
C ALA A 181 -15.19 -24.90 -19.69
N THR A 182 -15.28 -26.22 -19.69
CA THR A 182 -14.30 -27.21 -19.24
C THR A 182 -12.91 -27.02 -19.85
N GLY A 183 -11.83 -27.25 -19.08
CA GLY A 183 -10.50 -27.41 -19.67
C GLY A 183 -9.31 -27.53 -18.72
N ALA A 184 -9.16 -28.71 -18.10
CA ALA A 184 -7.90 -29.39 -17.77
C ALA A 184 -6.83 -28.74 -16.87
N THR A 185 -6.71 -29.30 -15.67
CA THR A 185 -5.50 -29.35 -14.84
C THR A 185 -4.43 -30.22 -15.47
N ARG A 186 -3.15 -29.79 -15.42
CA ARG A 186 -2.00 -30.69 -15.40
C ARG A 186 -0.92 -30.18 -14.45
N GLU A 187 -0.53 -31.11 -13.58
CA GLU A 187 0.56 -31.14 -12.60
C GLU A 187 1.94 -30.72 -13.14
N GLU A 188 2.71 -30.16 -12.20
CA GLU A 188 4.17 -30.17 -12.03
C GLU A 188 5.08 -30.64 -13.17
N ALA A 189 5.99 -29.75 -13.58
CA ALA A 189 7.34 -30.13 -14.00
C ALA A 189 8.34 -29.02 -13.65
N ALA A 190 9.15 -29.27 -12.63
CA ALA A 190 10.35 -28.52 -12.32
C ALA A 190 11.36 -28.59 -13.48
N THR A 191 11.94 -27.45 -13.91
CA THR A 191 13.34 -27.39 -14.39
C THR A 191 13.88 -25.96 -14.36
N LYS A 192 14.72 -25.67 -13.35
CA LYS A 192 16.01 -24.95 -13.43
C LYS A 192 16.21 -23.98 -14.62
N GLY A 193 16.00 -22.68 -14.40
CA GLY A 193 16.51 -21.62 -15.28
C GLY A 193 18.03 -21.40 -15.07
N PRO A 194 18.82 -21.13 -16.13
CA PRO A 194 20.28 -21.07 -16.04
C PRO A 194 20.78 -19.73 -15.49
N ARG A 195 21.90 -19.81 -14.77
CA ARG A 195 22.71 -18.67 -14.32
C ARG A 195 23.27 -17.92 -15.54
N MET A 196 23.11 -16.60 -15.56
CA MET A 196 23.89 -15.72 -16.43
C MET A 196 25.20 -15.39 -15.71
N ASP A 197 26.26 -16.14 -16.06
CA ASP A 197 27.62 -15.81 -15.69
C ASP A 197 28.23 -14.84 -16.72
N SER A 198 28.80 -13.78 -16.15
CA SER A 198 29.87 -12.88 -16.60
C SER A 198 30.61 -13.13 -17.93
N ASN A 199 31.02 -12.00 -18.52
CA ASN A 199 32.14 -11.75 -19.44
C ASN A 199 31.86 -11.79 -20.95
N VAL A 200 31.69 -10.60 -21.52
CA VAL A 200 32.19 -10.31 -22.87
C VAL A 200 33.11 -9.10 -22.77
N SER A 201 34.40 -9.39 -22.75
CA SER A 201 35.50 -8.47 -23.00
C SER A 201 35.76 -8.36 -24.51
N GLY A 202 35.82 -7.12 -25.02
CA GLY A 202 36.63 -6.71 -26.16
C GLY A 202 36.05 -6.93 -27.58
N THR A 203 35.80 -5.86 -28.31
CA THR A 203 36.63 -5.34 -29.42
C THR A 203 35.91 -4.19 -30.14
N GLU A 204 36.72 -3.23 -30.59
CA GLU A 204 36.43 -1.97 -31.32
C GLU A 204 36.03 -0.73 -30.51
#